data_AF-A0A6J7GN95-F1
#
_entry.id   AF-A0A6J7GN95-F1
#
_cell.length_a   1.000
_cell.length_b   1.000
_cell.length_c   1.000
_cell.angle_alpha   90.00
_cell.angle_beta   90.00
_cell.angle_gamma   90.00
#
_symmetry.space_group_name_H-M   'P 1'
#
loop_
_entity.id
_entity.type
_entity.pdbx_description
1 polymer ?
#
loop_
_entity_poly.entity_id
_entity_poly.type
_entity_poly.pdbx_seq_one_letter_code
_entity_poly.pdbx_strand_id
1 'polypeptide(L)'
;MFVNFYLGIARGALEEAASYTKDKTRAWLHSTVDKAVDEPYIIDIYGDLTAKLWAVEALADAVALEGQKIHDNAWNVTAEERGDHEVRVAAVKARATDVSLEITSTVFEALGARATASKYGFDRFWRNVRTHTLHDPVAYKRREVGRWVLTGELPEPTWYS
;
A
#
# COMPACT_ATOMS: atom_id res chain seq x y z
N MET A 1 8.42 -2.31 -11.62
CA MET A 1 8.00 -2.50 -10.21
C MET A 1 6.83 -1.57 -9.91
N PHE A 2 5.63 -2.09 -9.61
CA PHE A 2 4.42 -1.27 -9.36
C PHE A 2 4.21 -0.87 -7.90
N VAL A 3 5.02 -1.41 -6.99
CA VAL A 3 4.94 -1.21 -5.53
C VAL A 3 4.94 0.27 -5.15
N ASN A 4 5.97 1.01 -5.59
CA ASN A 4 6.14 2.42 -5.22
C ASN A 4 5.01 3.31 -5.75
N PHE A 5 4.39 2.95 -6.88
CA PHE A 5 3.22 3.65 -7.39
C PHE A 5 2.03 3.52 -6.44
N TYR A 6 1.78 2.32 -5.92
CA TYR A 6 0.67 2.08 -4.97
C TYR A 6 0.90 2.79 -3.63
N LEU A 7 2.13 2.68 -3.10
CA LEU A 7 2.50 3.33 -1.83
C LEU A 7 2.46 4.85 -1.94
N GLY A 8 2.93 5.42 -3.06
CA GLY A 8 2.85 6.86 -3.31
C GLY A 8 1.41 7.37 -3.37
N ILE A 9 0.49 6.63 -4.02
CA ILE A 9 -0.93 7.00 -4.06
C ILE A 9 -1.56 6.89 -2.66
N ALA A 10 -1.25 5.83 -1.91
CA ALA A 10 -1.76 5.63 -0.56
C ALA A 10 -1.28 6.73 0.41
N ARG A 11 0.01 7.08 0.34
CA ARG A 11 0.61 8.20 1.08
C ARG A 11 -0.09 9.52 0.76
N GLY A 12 -0.24 9.85 -0.52
CA GLY A 12 -0.95 11.06 -0.93
C GLY A 12 -2.41 11.09 -0.45
N ALA A 13 -3.10 9.94 -0.44
CA ALA A 13 -4.45 9.83 0.09
C ALA A 13 -4.51 10.13 1.60
N LEU A 14 -3.57 9.57 2.40
CA LEU A 14 -3.49 9.83 3.84
C LEU A 14 -3.17 11.29 4.13
N GLU A 15 -2.20 11.88 3.44
CA GLU A 15 -1.76 13.26 3.65
C GLU A 15 -2.89 14.26 3.30
N GLU A 16 -3.56 14.07 2.17
CA GLU A 16 -4.68 14.91 1.77
C GLU A 16 -5.88 14.73 2.71
N ALA A 17 -6.14 13.48 3.13
CA ALA A 17 -7.21 13.22 4.07
C ALA A 17 -6.92 13.87 5.43
N ALA A 18 -5.69 13.76 5.93
CA ALA A 18 -5.28 14.40 7.18
C ALA A 18 -5.42 15.93 7.12
N SER A 19 -5.08 16.56 5.98
CA SER A 19 -5.32 17.99 5.79
C SER A 19 -6.81 18.32 5.86
N TYR A 20 -7.66 17.56 5.18
CA TYR A 20 -9.10 17.77 5.23
C TYR A 20 -9.68 17.57 6.63
N THR A 21 -9.22 16.56 7.36
CA THR A 21 -9.68 16.28 8.71
C THR A 21 -9.35 17.41 9.68
N LYS A 22 -8.15 17.99 9.57
CA LYS A 22 -7.76 19.17 10.35
C LYS A 22 -8.61 20.40 10.04
N ASP A 23 -8.96 20.61 8.77
CA ASP A 23 -9.52 21.88 8.31
C ASP A 23 -11.04 21.90 8.12
N LYS A 24 -11.67 20.73 7.90
CA LYS A 24 -13.06 20.62 7.40
C LYS A 24 -13.93 19.61 8.14
N THR A 25 -13.35 18.52 8.64
CA THR A 25 -14.10 17.50 9.39
C THR A 25 -14.55 18.06 10.73
N ARG A 26 -15.74 17.65 11.16
CA ARG A 26 -16.31 18.01 12.46
C ARG A 26 -16.27 16.78 13.36
N ALA A 27 -16.12 17.00 14.66
CA ALA A 27 -16.39 15.97 15.64
C ALA A 27 -17.82 15.42 15.46
N TRP A 28 -18.01 14.17 15.85
CA TRP A 28 -19.30 13.52 15.86
C TRP A 28 -20.25 14.24 16.81
N LEU A 29 -21.54 14.32 16.45
CA LEU A 29 -22.54 15.08 17.20
C LEU A 29 -22.64 14.68 18.67
N HIS A 30 -22.38 13.40 18.97
CA HIS A 30 -22.43 12.85 20.32
C HIS A 30 -21.05 12.61 20.93
N SER A 31 -20.00 13.18 20.35
CA SER A 31 -18.66 13.08 20.90
C SER A 31 -18.49 13.97 22.14
N THR A 32 -17.52 13.62 22.97
CA THR A 32 -17.09 14.41 24.12
C THR A 32 -16.01 15.43 23.75
N VAL A 33 -15.55 15.44 22.49
CA VAL A 33 -14.53 16.39 21.99
C VAL A 33 -15.13 17.38 20.99
N ASP A 34 -14.55 18.58 20.93
CA ASP A 34 -15.01 19.64 20.05
C ASP A 34 -14.46 19.54 18.61
N LYS A 35 -13.30 18.91 18.44
CA LYS A 35 -12.59 18.83 17.16
C LYS A 35 -12.43 17.38 16.70
N ALA A 36 -12.55 17.19 15.38
CA ALA A 36 -12.35 15.88 14.76
C ALA A 36 -10.96 15.28 15.03
N VAL A 37 -9.93 16.13 15.15
CA VAL A 37 -8.55 15.68 15.43
C VAL A 37 -8.36 15.11 16.84
N ASP A 38 -9.32 15.34 17.74
CA ASP A 38 -9.32 14.83 19.10
C ASP A 38 -10.22 13.58 19.25
N GLU A 39 -10.90 13.15 18.17
CA GLU A 39 -11.78 11.98 18.18
C GLU A 39 -10.95 10.69 18.29
N PRO A 40 -11.19 9.84 19.31
CA PRO A 40 -10.40 8.63 19.51
C PRO A 40 -10.37 7.70 18.30
N TYR A 41 -11.49 7.54 17.60
CA TYR A 41 -11.57 6.67 16.43
C TYR A 41 -10.87 7.27 15.20
N ILE A 42 -10.85 8.60 15.06
CA ILE A 42 -10.11 9.27 13.97
C ILE A 42 -8.61 9.14 14.20
N ILE A 43 -8.16 9.32 15.45
CA ILE A 43 -6.76 9.12 15.84
C ILE A 43 -6.35 7.66 15.58
N ASP A 44 -7.19 6.70 15.96
CA ASP A 44 -6.97 5.27 15.70
C ASP A 44 -6.85 4.97 14.20
N ILE A 45 -7.78 5.46 13.37
CA ILE A 45 -7.73 5.28 11.90
C ILE A 45 -6.42 5.80 11.33
N TYR A 46 -6.01 7.04 11.65
CA TYR A 46 -4.75 7.57 11.12
C TYR A 46 -3.54 6.80 11.66
N GLY A 47 -3.56 6.39 12.92
CA GLY A 47 -2.49 5.63 13.55
C GLY A 47 -2.28 4.27 12.87
N ASP A 48 -3.35 3.48 12.74
CA ASP A 48 -3.33 2.15 12.13
C ASP A 48 -2.92 2.21 10.65
N LEU A 49 -3.58 3.06 9.86
CA LEU A 49 -3.28 3.19 8.43
C LEU A 49 -1.85 3.68 8.17
N THR A 50 -1.35 4.61 8.98
CA THR A 50 0.03 5.11 8.86
C THR A 50 1.03 4.03 9.25
N ALA A 51 0.80 3.30 10.33
CA ALA A 51 1.66 2.20 10.75
C ALA A 51 1.75 1.11 9.69
N LYS A 52 0.61 0.72 9.09
CA LYS A 52 0.55 -0.21 7.96
C LYS A 52 1.34 0.29 6.75
N LEU A 53 1.17 1.57 6.38
CA LEU A 53 1.91 2.16 5.27
C LEU A 53 3.42 2.10 5.51
N TRP A 54 3.90 2.57 6.67
CA TRP A 54 5.32 2.60 7.01
C TRP A 54 5.94 1.20 7.05
N ALA A 55 5.20 0.20 7.54
CA ALA A 55 5.68 -1.18 7.53
C ALA A 55 5.92 -1.70 6.10
N VAL A 56 5.03 -1.36 5.15
CA VAL A 56 5.19 -1.79 3.76
C VAL A 56 6.24 -0.97 3.02
N GLU A 57 6.39 0.31 3.32
CA GLU A 57 7.46 1.15 2.78
C GLU A 57 8.83 0.66 3.22
N ALA A 58 9.00 0.35 4.51
CA ALA A 58 10.25 -0.23 5.02
C ALA A 58 10.58 -1.56 4.32
N LEU A 59 9.57 -2.40 4.06
CA LEU A 59 9.77 -3.62 3.27
C LEU A 59 10.14 -3.29 1.82
N ALA A 60 9.50 -2.31 1.19
CA ALA A 60 9.80 -1.90 -0.19
C ALA A 60 11.24 -1.37 -0.32
N ASP A 61 11.71 -0.57 0.64
CA ASP A 61 13.08 -0.07 0.69
C ASP A 61 14.08 -1.23 0.85
N ALA A 62 13.81 -2.18 1.74
CA ALA A 62 14.65 -3.36 1.93
C ALA A 62 14.74 -4.20 0.64
N VAL A 63 13.61 -4.45 -0.02
CA VAL A 63 13.57 -5.19 -1.29
C VAL A 63 14.29 -4.40 -2.39
N ALA A 64 14.14 -3.07 -2.46
CA ALA A 64 14.86 -2.25 -3.43
C ALA A 64 16.38 -2.33 -3.24
N LEU A 65 16.87 -2.33 -1.99
CA LEU A 65 18.29 -2.51 -1.68
C LEU A 65 18.82 -3.90 -2.04
N GLU A 66 18.00 -4.95 -1.88
CA GLU A 66 18.32 -6.30 -2.37
C GLU A 66 18.48 -6.30 -3.90
N GLY A 67 17.54 -5.68 -4.61
CA GLY A 67 17.57 -5.56 -6.07
C GLY A 67 18.76 -4.73 -6.57
N GLN A 68 19.17 -3.70 -5.84
CA GLN A 68 20.35 -2.90 -6.20
C GLN A 68 21.62 -3.76 -6.25
N LYS A 69 21.81 -4.67 -5.28
CA LYS A 69 22.97 -5.58 -5.27
C LYS A 69 23.01 -6.48 -6.50
N ILE A 70 21.84 -6.95 -6.96
CA ILE A 70 21.70 -7.74 -8.18
C ILE A 70 22.06 -6.89 -9.41
N HIS A 71 21.58 -5.65 -9.46
CA HIS A 71 21.88 -4.72 -10.55
C HIS A 71 23.36 -4.34 -10.61
N ASP A 72 24.03 -4.17 -9.47
CA ASP A 72 25.46 -3.85 -9.40
C ASP A 72 26.33 -4.98 -10.00
N ASN A 73 25.83 -6.21 -10.04
CA ASN A 73 26.48 -7.37 -10.65
C ASN A 73 25.64 -8.00 -11.78
N ALA A 74 24.98 -7.18 -12.59
CA ALA A 74 23.96 -7.61 -13.57
C ALA A 74 24.43 -8.71 -14.55
N TRP A 75 25.72 -8.81 -14.84
CA TRP A 75 26.27 -9.79 -15.80
C TRP A 75 26.47 -11.19 -15.22
N ASN A 76 26.40 -11.37 -13.90
CA ASN A 76 26.67 -12.64 -13.24
C ASN A 76 25.51 -13.11 -12.36
N VAL A 77 24.30 -12.61 -12.60
CA VAL A 77 23.10 -12.97 -11.83
C VAL A 77 22.74 -14.43 -12.07
N THR A 78 22.65 -15.20 -11.00
CA THR A 78 22.18 -16.59 -11.04
C THR A 78 20.65 -16.68 -11.04
N ALA A 79 20.12 -17.82 -11.47
CA ALA A 79 18.68 -18.08 -11.41
C ALA A 79 18.14 -18.06 -9.97
N GLU A 80 18.95 -18.49 -9.00
CA GLU A 80 18.63 -18.50 -7.58
C GLU A 80 18.52 -17.08 -7.01
N GLU A 81 19.54 -16.23 -7.23
CA GLU A 81 19.51 -14.82 -6.78
C GLU A 81 18.31 -14.06 -7.36
N ARG A 82 18.03 -14.26 -8.66
CA ARG A 82 16.85 -13.65 -9.31
C ARG A 82 15.55 -14.17 -8.70
N GLY A 83 15.43 -15.49 -8.54
CA GLY A 83 14.21 -16.12 -8.06
C GLY A 83 13.89 -15.75 -6.61
N ASP A 84 14.88 -15.74 -5.74
CA ASP A 84 14.72 -15.33 -4.34
C ASP A 84 14.32 -13.86 -4.24
N HIS A 85 14.92 -13.00 -5.07
CA HIS A 85 14.51 -11.61 -5.13
C HIS A 85 13.08 -11.42 -5.67
N GLU A 86 12.67 -12.18 -6.69
CA GLU A 86 11.29 -12.12 -7.20
C GLU A 86 10.27 -12.53 -6.12
N VAL A 87 10.57 -13.55 -5.29
CA VAL A 87 9.70 -13.91 -4.16
C VAL A 87 9.52 -12.73 -3.21
N ARG A 88 10.60 -11.98 -2.94
CA ARG A 88 10.56 -10.78 -2.11
C ARG A 88 9.74 -9.66 -2.78
N VAL A 89 9.90 -9.46 -4.08
CA VAL A 89 9.10 -8.51 -4.90
C VAL A 89 7.62 -8.88 -4.89
N ALA A 90 7.28 -10.15 -5.06
CA ALA A 90 5.90 -10.65 -5.00
C ALA A 90 5.28 -10.42 -3.62
N ALA A 91 6.04 -10.66 -2.54
CA ALA A 91 5.60 -10.42 -1.17
C ALA A 91 5.27 -8.96 -0.90
N VAL A 92 6.19 -8.03 -1.23
CA VAL A 92 5.95 -6.61 -1.01
C VAL A 92 4.84 -6.07 -1.91
N LYS A 93 4.73 -6.54 -3.16
CA LYS A 93 3.63 -6.17 -4.05
C LYS A 93 2.27 -6.59 -3.53
N ALA A 94 2.17 -7.78 -2.94
CA ALA A 94 0.93 -8.23 -2.31
C ALA A 94 0.53 -7.34 -1.14
N ARG A 95 1.48 -6.98 -0.26
CA ARG A 95 1.21 -6.09 0.87
C ARG A 95 0.88 -4.66 0.44
N ALA A 96 1.61 -4.12 -0.54
CA ALA A 96 1.36 -2.80 -1.09
C ALA A 96 -0.03 -2.72 -1.75
N THR A 97 -0.48 -3.80 -2.41
CA THR A 97 -1.83 -3.91 -2.97
C THR A 97 -2.90 -3.84 -1.88
N ASP A 98 -2.76 -4.68 -0.84
CA ASP A 98 -3.73 -4.75 0.26
C ASP A 98 -3.80 -3.40 1.02
N VAL A 99 -2.65 -2.85 1.42
CA VAL A 99 -2.57 -1.61 2.22
C VAL A 99 -3.01 -0.37 1.43
N SER A 100 -2.65 -0.25 0.15
CA SER A 100 -3.09 0.90 -0.65
C SER A 100 -4.59 0.90 -0.91
N LEU A 101 -5.21 -0.27 -1.13
CA LEU A 101 -6.65 -0.38 -1.27
C LEU A 101 -7.39 -0.07 0.02
N GLU A 102 -6.87 -0.56 1.16
CA GLU A 102 -7.41 -0.28 2.49
C GLU A 102 -7.35 1.22 2.78
N ILE A 103 -6.16 1.82 2.73
CA ILE A 103 -5.95 3.24 2.99
C ILE A 103 -6.90 4.09 2.15
N THR A 104 -6.94 3.88 0.84
CA THR A 104 -7.71 4.74 -0.06
C THR A 104 -9.23 4.60 0.10
N SER A 105 -9.70 3.56 0.78
CA SER A 105 -11.10 3.36 1.14
C SER A 105 -11.41 3.84 2.55
N THR A 106 -10.64 3.39 3.55
CA THR A 106 -10.91 3.60 4.98
C THR A 106 -10.72 5.05 5.41
N VAL A 107 -9.92 5.87 4.71
CA VAL A 107 -9.80 7.30 5.01
C VAL A 107 -11.14 8.05 5.02
N PHE A 108 -12.16 7.57 4.28
CA PHE A 108 -13.50 8.18 4.31
C PHE A 108 -14.18 8.09 5.68
N GLU A 109 -13.84 7.11 6.50
CA GLU A 109 -14.34 6.96 7.87
C GLU A 109 -13.82 8.08 8.79
N ALA A 110 -12.62 8.60 8.52
CA ALA A 110 -12.06 9.78 9.21
C ALA A 110 -12.55 11.10 8.60
N LEU A 111 -12.81 11.15 7.30
CA LEU A 111 -13.22 12.37 6.59
C LEU A 111 -14.69 12.76 6.83
N GLY A 112 -15.55 11.76 6.99
CA GLY A 112 -17.00 11.94 7.11
C GLY A 112 -17.71 12.23 5.78
N ALA A 113 -19.05 12.20 5.82
CA ALA A 113 -19.90 12.16 4.63
C ALA A 113 -19.68 13.30 3.62
N ARG A 114 -19.35 14.50 4.09
CA ARG A 114 -19.16 15.68 3.21
C ARG A 114 -18.00 15.53 2.23
N ALA A 115 -16.99 14.72 2.58
CA ALA A 115 -15.83 14.51 1.73
C ALA A 115 -16.13 13.68 0.47
N THR A 116 -17.29 13.01 0.42
CA THR A 116 -17.74 12.25 -0.76
C THR A 116 -18.20 13.13 -1.92
N ALA A 117 -18.35 14.46 -1.71
CA ALA A 117 -18.71 15.37 -2.78
C ALA A 117 -17.63 15.43 -3.86
N SER A 118 -18.02 15.29 -5.13
CA SER A 118 -17.12 15.18 -6.29
C SER A 118 -16.10 16.30 -6.41
N LYS A 119 -16.40 17.50 -5.89
CA LYS A 119 -15.48 18.65 -5.87
C LYS A 119 -14.20 18.39 -5.07
N TYR A 120 -14.21 17.45 -4.12
CA TYR A 120 -13.02 17.08 -3.35
C TYR A 120 -12.20 15.98 -4.03
N GLY A 121 -12.86 15.07 -4.77
CA GLY A 121 -12.18 14.08 -5.61
C GLY A 121 -11.28 13.09 -4.85
N PHE A 122 -11.57 12.77 -3.58
CA PHE A 122 -10.82 11.79 -2.79
C PHE A 122 -10.90 10.37 -3.37
N ASP A 123 -12.01 10.03 -4.03
CA ASP A 123 -12.22 8.73 -4.68
C ASP A 123 -11.19 8.45 -5.79
N ARG A 124 -10.50 9.47 -6.30
CA ARG A 124 -9.45 9.30 -7.32
C ARG A 124 -8.31 8.40 -6.86
N PHE A 125 -7.93 8.48 -5.59
CA PHE A 125 -6.86 7.66 -5.05
C PHE A 125 -7.25 6.18 -5.11
N TRP A 126 -8.46 5.86 -4.63
CA TRP A 126 -9.00 4.51 -4.68
C TRP A 126 -9.16 4.02 -6.12
N ARG A 127 -9.74 4.82 -7.02
CA ARG A 127 -9.90 4.44 -8.43
C ARG A 127 -8.56 4.12 -9.08
N ASN A 128 -7.55 4.96 -8.86
CA ASN A 128 -6.22 4.75 -9.44
C ASN A 128 -5.57 3.45 -8.93
N VAL A 129 -5.58 3.23 -7.60
CA VAL A 129 -5.06 1.98 -7.02
C VAL A 129 -5.86 0.78 -7.51
N ARG A 130 -7.20 0.84 -7.46
CA ARG A 130 -8.09 -0.25 -7.87
C ARG A 130 -7.88 -0.65 -9.33
N THR A 131 -7.71 0.32 -10.23
CA THR A 131 -7.42 0.06 -11.64
C THR A 131 -6.08 -0.63 -11.80
N HIS A 132 -5.02 -0.09 -11.21
CA HIS A 132 -3.67 -0.59 -11.49
C HIS A 132 -3.35 -1.91 -10.75
N THR A 133 -3.90 -2.11 -9.56
CA THR A 133 -3.77 -3.39 -8.80
C THR A 133 -4.42 -4.58 -9.49
N LEU A 134 -5.23 -4.36 -10.54
CA LEU A 134 -5.81 -5.41 -11.39
C LEU A 134 -4.88 -5.86 -12.52
N HIS A 135 -3.72 -5.21 -12.73
CA HIS A 135 -2.80 -5.55 -13.82
C HIS A 135 -2.40 -7.03 -13.84
N ASP A 136 -2.14 -7.59 -12.67
CA ASP A 136 -1.92 -9.02 -12.48
C ASP A 136 -2.55 -9.46 -11.15
N PRO A 137 -3.17 -10.65 -11.08
CA PRO A 137 -3.95 -11.00 -9.91
C PRO A 137 -3.04 -11.24 -8.71
N VAL A 138 -3.21 -10.44 -7.64
CA VAL A 138 -2.42 -10.55 -6.41
C VAL A 138 -2.46 -11.94 -5.76
N ALA A 139 -3.49 -12.74 -6.03
CA ALA A 139 -3.57 -14.12 -5.58
C ALA A 139 -2.41 -14.99 -6.13
N TYR A 140 -1.97 -14.76 -7.37
CA TYR A 140 -0.81 -15.47 -7.93
C TYR A 140 0.49 -15.04 -7.28
N LYS A 141 0.65 -13.73 -6.96
CA LYS A 141 1.80 -13.23 -6.19
C LYS A 141 1.88 -13.86 -4.80
N ARG A 142 0.74 -13.99 -4.11
CA ARG A 142 0.67 -14.73 -2.82
C ARG A 142 0.99 -16.22 -2.99
N ARG A 143 0.54 -16.84 -4.08
CA ARG A 143 0.85 -18.24 -4.41
C ARG A 143 2.35 -18.46 -4.63
N GLU A 144 3.04 -17.56 -5.34
CA GLU A 144 4.49 -17.65 -5.57
C GLU A 144 5.26 -17.67 -4.24
N VAL A 145 4.95 -16.72 -3.34
CA VAL A 145 5.54 -16.68 -2.00
C VAL A 145 5.25 -17.97 -1.23
N GLY A 146 3.98 -18.42 -1.23
CA GLY A 146 3.59 -19.65 -0.54
C GLY A 146 4.26 -20.90 -1.11
N ARG A 147 4.42 -21.00 -2.43
CA ARG A 147 5.07 -22.12 -3.11
C ARG A 147 6.55 -22.18 -2.73
N TRP A 148 7.25 -21.06 -2.81
CA TRP A 148 8.65 -20.96 -2.40
C TRP A 148 8.85 -21.37 -0.92
N VAL A 149 8.02 -20.87 0.00
CA VAL A 149 8.10 -21.25 1.43
C VAL A 149 7.88 -22.76 1.64
N LEU A 150 6.96 -23.38 0.92
CA LEU A 150 6.58 -24.78 1.14
C LEU A 150 7.50 -25.79 0.44
N THR A 151 8.05 -25.44 -0.73
CA THR A 151 8.78 -26.41 -1.57
C THR A 151 10.18 -25.95 -1.98
N GLY A 152 10.57 -24.71 -1.67
CA GLY A 152 11.80 -24.11 -2.20
C GLY A 152 11.78 -23.85 -3.70
N GLU A 153 10.62 -23.96 -4.35
CA GLU A 153 10.49 -23.74 -5.79
C GLU A 153 10.49 -22.25 -6.10
N LEU A 154 11.42 -21.82 -6.95
CA LEU A 154 11.54 -20.44 -7.40
C LEU A 154 10.45 -20.09 -8.42
N PRO A 155 9.98 -18.83 -8.47
CA PRO A 155 9.07 -18.38 -9.51
C PRO A 155 9.69 -18.51 -10.90
N GLU A 156 8.96 -19.14 -11.82
CA GLU A 156 9.32 -19.20 -13.24
C GLU A 156 9.39 -17.79 -13.84
N PRO A 157 10.48 -17.41 -14.52
CA PRO A 157 10.59 -16.10 -15.17
C PRO A 157 9.56 -15.95 -16.31
N THR A 158 8.69 -14.95 -16.19
CA THR A 158 7.72 -14.57 -17.21
C THR A 158 7.64 -13.04 -17.31
N TRP A 159 6.72 -12.51 -18.13
CA TRP A 159 6.42 -11.07 -18.13
C TRP A 159 5.76 -10.59 -16.82
N TYR A 160 5.30 -11.51 -15.97
CA TYR A 160 4.53 -11.22 -14.76
C TYR A 160 5.12 -11.85 -13.50
N SER A 161 6.18 -12.66 -13.59
CA SER A 161 6.82 -13.43 -12.49
C SER A 161 8.29 -13.70 -12.80
#